data_AF-A0A530QII5-F1
#
_entry.id   AF-A0A530QII5-F1
#
_cell.length_a   1.000
_cell.length_b   1.000
_cell.length_c   1.000
_cell.angle_alpha   90.00
_cell.angle_beta   90.00
_cell.angle_gamma   90.00
#
_symmetry.space_group_name_H-M   'P 1'
#
loop_
_entity.id
_entity.type
_entity.pdbx_description
1 polymer ?
#
loop_
_entity_poly.entity_id
_entity_poly.type
_entity_poly.pdbx_seq_one_letter_code
_entity_poly.pdbx_strand_id
1 'polypeptide(L)'
;ARAMLWSPITPQTDIAFADILEAEFGVPATMENDCNMMAVALQWRDPERYRDDFIAILLSHGIGMGLVLKGELFTGTHSSGGEFGHMIHRPGGALCRCGRRGCVEAYAGNYAIWR
;
A
#
# COMPACT_ATOMS: atom_id res chain seq x y z
N ALA A 1 5.86 9.36 0.63
CA ALA A 1 6.72 9.51 -0.57
C ALA A 1 6.30 10.77 -1.37
N ARG A 2 7.02 11.17 -2.43
CA ARG A 2 6.61 12.27 -3.33
C ARG A 2 6.33 11.84 -4.76
N ALA A 3 6.86 10.69 -5.16
CA ALA A 3 6.71 10.12 -6.49
C ALA A 3 6.12 8.70 -6.42
N MET A 4 5.26 8.37 -7.38
CA MET A 4 4.79 7.01 -7.62
C MET A 4 5.85 6.26 -8.42
N LEU A 5 6.58 5.37 -7.76
CA LEU A 5 7.63 4.57 -8.38
C LEU A 5 7.06 3.53 -9.34
N TRP A 6 6.01 2.83 -8.92
CA TRP A 6 5.35 1.78 -9.70
C TRP A 6 3.90 1.58 -9.25
N SER A 7 3.03 1.14 -10.16
CA SER A 7 1.67 0.72 -9.82
C SER A 7 1.17 -0.34 -10.80
N PRO A 8 0.42 -1.36 -10.36
CA PRO A 8 -0.11 -2.40 -11.24
C PRO A 8 -1.24 -1.91 -12.17
N ILE A 9 -1.76 -0.70 -11.95
CA ILE A 9 -2.93 -0.17 -12.69
C ILE A 9 -2.53 0.69 -13.89
N THR A 10 -1.25 1.01 -14.06
CA THR A 10 -0.78 1.95 -15.08
C THR A 10 0.63 1.58 -15.55
N PRO A 11 0.98 1.73 -16.84
CA PRO A 11 2.31 1.39 -17.34
C PRO A 11 3.41 2.42 -16.98
N GLN A 12 3.02 3.62 -16.56
CA GLN A 12 3.96 4.69 -16.22
C GLN A 12 4.63 4.41 -14.87
N THR A 13 5.91 4.77 -14.78
CA THR A 13 6.72 4.71 -13.57
C THR A 13 7.29 6.08 -13.23
N ASP A 14 7.79 6.23 -12.00
CA ASP A 14 8.55 7.41 -11.55
C ASP A 14 7.82 8.75 -11.73
N ILE A 15 6.50 8.76 -11.51
CA ILE A 15 5.69 9.98 -11.64
C ILE A 15 5.82 10.81 -10.36
N ALA A 16 6.37 12.03 -10.48
CA ALA A 16 6.49 13.00 -9.38
C ALA A 16 5.15 13.70 -9.07
N PHE A 17 4.13 12.94 -8.67
CA PHE A 17 2.77 13.46 -8.44
C PHE A 17 2.71 14.67 -7.50
N ALA A 18 3.41 14.63 -6.37
CA ALA A 18 3.36 15.73 -5.41
C ALA A 18 3.90 17.03 -6.03
N ASP A 19 5.00 16.95 -6.78
CA ASP A 19 5.63 18.11 -7.41
C ASP A 19 4.75 18.67 -8.55
N ILE A 20 4.13 17.80 -9.34
CA ILE A 20 3.18 18.19 -10.42
C ILE A 20 1.97 18.93 -9.81
N LEU A 21 1.39 18.39 -8.73
CA LEU A 21 0.23 18.99 -8.07
C LEU A 21 0.59 20.32 -7.38
N GLU A 22 1.75 20.41 -6.72
CA GLU A 22 2.25 21.65 -6.13
C GLU A 22 2.45 22.75 -7.18
N ALA A 23 3.02 22.40 -8.33
CA ALA A 23 3.24 23.34 -9.43
C ALA A 23 1.93 23.86 -10.04
N GLU A 24 0.93 22.99 -10.19
CA GLU A 24 -0.36 23.35 -10.78
C GLU A 24 -1.24 24.17 -9.82
N PHE A 25 -1.29 23.78 -8.54
CA PHE A 25 -2.26 24.32 -7.59
C PHE A 25 -1.67 25.31 -6.57
N GLY A 26 -0.35 25.43 -6.49
CA GLY A 26 0.32 26.35 -5.57
C GLY A 26 0.12 26.02 -4.09
N VAL A 27 -0.24 24.77 -3.75
CA VAL A 27 -0.46 24.29 -2.39
C VAL A 27 0.40 23.06 -2.10
N PRO A 28 0.90 22.87 -0.86
CA PRO A 28 1.71 21.70 -0.51
C PRO A 28 0.97 20.39 -0.79
N ALA A 29 1.68 19.41 -1.37
CA ALA A 29 1.15 18.10 -1.69
C ALA A 29 2.04 16.99 -1.13
N THR A 30 1.40 15.91 -0.68
CA THR A 30 2.06 14.68 -0.25
C THR A 30 1.39 13.50 -0.92
N MET A 31 2.14 12.40 -1.05
CA MET A 31 1.64 11.19 -1.67
C MET A 31 1.98 9.98 -0.80
N GLU A 32 1.01 9.09 -0.62
CA GLU A 32 1.17 7.91 0.21
C GLU A 32 0.42 6.72 -0.38
N ASN A 33 0.86 5.51 -0.01
CA ASN A 33 0.20 4.27 -0.39
C ASN A 33 -1.24 4.23 0.17
N ASP A 34 -2.18 3.64 -0.58
CA ASP A 34 -3.60 3.57 -0.22
C ASP A 34 -3.86 2.78 1.08
N CYS A 35 -3.13 1.69 1.31
CA CYS A 35 -3.23 0.86 2.50
C CYS A 35 -2.67 1.59 3.73
N ASN A 36 -1.63 2.40 3.55
CA ASN A 36 -1.16 3.31 4.58
C ASN A 36 -2.22 4.37 4.92
N MET A 37 -2.87 4.94 3.91
CA MET A 37 -3.94 5.91 4.12
C MET A 37 -5.18 5.31 4.82
N MET A 38 -5.46 4.02 4.61
CA MET A 38 -6.46 3.30 5.40
C MET A 38 -6.09 3.28 6.89
N ALA A 39 -4.84 3.05 7.25
CA ALA A 39 -4.41 3.08 8.65
C ALA A 39 -4.55 4.49 9.26
N VAL A 40 -4.15 5.53 8.53
CA VAL A 40 -4.35 6.94 8.96
C VAL A 40 -5.85 7.24 9.16
N ALA A 41 -6.70 6.79 8.25
CA ALA A 41 -8.15 6.99 8.37
C ALA A 41 -8.73 6.28 9.60
N LEU A 42 -8.21 5.12 9.99
CA LEU A 42 -8.61 4.43 11.23
C LEU A 42 -8.19 5.24 12.48
N GLN A 43 -6.95 5.76 12.52
CA GLN A 43 -6.50 6.64 13.61
C GLN A 43 -7.40 7.87 13.75
N TRP A 44 -7.81 8.47 12.63
CA TRP A 44 -8.70 9.63 12.64
C TRP A 44 -10.12 9.29 13.11
N ARG A 45 -10.63 8.12 12.74
CA ARG A 45 -11.99 7.71 13.04
C ARG A 45 -12.19 7.29 14.49
N ASP A 46 -11.20 6.61 15.07
CA ASP A 46 -11.25 6.16 16.47
C ASP A 46 -9.83 6.23 17.08
N PRO A 47 -9.39 7.43 17.50
CA PRO A 47 -8.03 7.66 18.00
C PRO A 47 -7.69 6.90 19.27
N GLU A 48 -8.69 6.52 20.08
CA GLU A 48 -8.46 5.73 21.29
C GLU A 48 -8.18 4.27 20.95
N ARG A 49 -8.95 3.70 20.02
CA ARG A 49 -8.76 2.32 19.58
C ARG A 49 -7.51 2.11 18.73
N TYR A 50 -7.21 3.05 17.85
CA TYR A 50 -6.12 2.94 16.87
C TYR A 50 -4.91 3.82 17.25
N ARG A 51 -4.67 4.00 18.55
CA ARG A 51 -3.62 4.91 19.03
C ARG A 51 -2.21 4.43 18.74
N ASP A 52 -1.89 3.20 19.12
CA ASP A 52 -0.50 2.76 19.28
C ASP A 52 -0.08 1.77 18.18
N ASP A 53 -0.14 0.46 18.45
CA ASP A 53 0.33 -0.58 17.54
C ASP A 53 -0.85 -1.30 16.89
N PHE A 54 -0.98 -1.19 15.57
CA PHE A 54 -1.98 -1.96 14.83
C PHE A 54 -1.61 -2.18 13.37
N ILE A 55 -2.27 -3.18 12.80
CA ILE A 55 -2.17 -3.52 11.39
C ILE A 55 -3.56 -3.37 10.77
N ALA A 56 -3.64 -2.69 9.64
CA ALA A 56 -4.84 -2.63 8.82
C ALA A 56 -4.58 -3.38 7.52
N ILE A 57 -5.32 -4.46 7.27
CA ILE A 57 -5.17 -5.29 6.06
C ILE A 57 -6.32 -4.99 5.10
N LEU A 58 -5.97 -4.58 3.89
CA LEU A 58 -6.90 -4.41 2.79
C LEU A 58 -7.04 -5.75 2.05
N LEU A 59 -8.25 -6.31 2.05
CA LEU A 59 -8.63 -7.46 1.23
C LEU A 59 -9.57 -6.97 0.12
N SER A 60 -9.05 -6.85 -1.11
CA SER A 60 -9.82 -6.31 -2.24
C SER A 60 -9.28 -6.85 -3.57
N HIS A 61 -9.34 -6.03 -4.62
CA HIS A 61 -8.73 -6.34 -5.91
C HIS A 61 -7.23 -6.71 -5.78
N GLY A 62 -6.53 -6.18 -4.78
CA GLY A 62 -5.24 -6.66 -4.30
C GLY A 62 -5.25 -6.91 -2.79
N ILE A 63 -4.10 -7.31 -2.25
CA ILE A 63 -3.87 -7.44 -0.82
C ILE A 63 -2.80 -6.43 -0.41
N GLY A 64 -3.09 -5.61 0.58
CA GLY A 64 -2.13 -4.63 1.09
C GLY A 64 -2.28 -4.42 2.59
N MET A 65 -1.31 -3.69 3.16
CA MET A 65 -1.21 -3.51 4.61
C MET A 65 -0.73 -2.12 4.95
N GLY A 66 -1.45 -1.45 5.84
CA GLY A 66 -0.94 -0.31 6.61
C GLY A 66 -0.49 -0.79 7.98
N LEU A 67 0.65 -0.28 8.45
CA LEU A 67 1.22 -0.63 9.75
C LEU A 67 1.46 0.64 10.56
N VAL A 68 0.94 0.70 11.78
CA VAL A 68 1.24 1.77 12.74
C VAL A 68 1.98 1.14 13.91
N LEU A 69 3.10 1.76 14.28
CA LEU A 69 3.94 1.36 15.39
C LEU A 69 4.21 2.56 16.28
N LYS A 70 3.96 2.43 17.58
CA LYS A 70 4.11 3.50 18.58
C LYS A 70 3.35 4.76 18.18
N GLY A 71 2.18 4.58 17.56
CA GLY A 71 1.31 5.64 17.07
C GLY A 71 1.74 6.32 15.78
N GLU A 72 2.87 5.93 15.20
CA GLU A 72 3.38 6.47 13.94
C GLU A 72 3.19 5.49 12.78
N LEU A 73 2.82 6.01 11.62
CA LEU A 73 2.70 5.21 10.41
C LEU A 73 4.08 4.70 9.97
N PHE A 74 4.22 3.39 9.85
CA PHE A 74 5.41 2.76 9.30
C PHE A 74 5.33 2.71 7.77
N THR A 75 6.17 3.48 7.09
CA THR A 75 6.21 3.58 5.62
C THR A 75 7.40 2.83 4.99
N GLY A 76 8.47 2.58 5.76
CA GLY A 76 9.73 2.04 5.24
C GLY A 76 10.51 3.05 4.38
N THR A 77 11.62 2.62 3.76
CA THR A 77 12.59 3.51 3.08
C THR A 77 12.00 4.28 1.89
N HIS A 78 10.98 3.74 1.21
CA HIS A 78 10.38 4.33 0.00
C HIS A 78 8.84 4.23 -0.05
N SER A 79 8.16 4.32 1.10
CA SER A 79 6.71 4.04 1.20
C SER A 79 6.32 2.62 0.70
N SER A 80 7.25 1.66 0.82
CA SER A 80 7.08 0.25 0.39
C SER A 80 7.51 -0.73 1.49
N GLY A 81 7.44 -0.31 2.76
CA GLY A 81 7.76 -1.17 3.91
C GLY A 81 6.67 -2.20 4.22
N GLY A 82 5.43 -1.97 3.76
CA GLY A 82 4.23 -2.73 4.09
C GLY A 82 3.71 -3.65 2.98
N GLU A 83 4.56 -4.14 2.07
CA GLU A 83 4.17 -4.96 0.89
C GLU A 83 3.74 -6.40 1.24
N PHE A 84 2.85 -6.56 2.22
CA PHE A 84 2.37 -7.83 2.75
C PHE A 84 1.78 -8.73 1.65
N GLY A 85 0.99 -8.15 0.73
CA GLY A 85 0.41 -8.90 -0.38
C GLY A 85 1.44 -9.60 -1.27
N HIS A 86 2.67 -9.10 -1.31
CA HIS A 86 3.76 -9.65 -2.13
C HIS A 86 4.73 -10.54 -1.35
N MET A 87 4.52 -10.77 -0.05
CA MET A 87 5.26 -11.79 0.70
C MET A 87 4.98 -13.19 0.15
N ILE A 88 6.01 -14.04 0.12
CA ILE A 88 5.93 -15.38 -0.44
C ILE A 88 5.20 -16.31 0.55
N HIS A 89 3.96 -16.67 0.23
CA HIS A 89 3.18 -17.69 0.92
C HIS A 89 3.57 -19.10 0.45
N ARG A 90 3.70 -19.31 -0.87
CA ARG A 90 4.01 -20.62 -1.46
C ARG A 90 5.12 -20.51 -2.51
N PRO A 91 6.38 -20.88 -2.19
CA PRO A 91 7.49 -20.83 -3.14
C PRO A 91 7.17 -21.53 -4.47
N GLY A 92 7.48 -20.86 -5.59
CA GLY A 92 7.17 -21.38 -6.94
C GLY A 92 5.68 -21.44 -7.30
N GLY A 93 4.81 -20.90 -6.44
CA GLY A 93 3.36 -20.96 -6.56
C GLY A 93 2.76 -20.13 -7.70
N ALA A 94 1.51 -19.70 -7.51
CA ALA A 94 0.73 -18.96 -8.50
C ALA A 94 1.43 -17.65 -8.90
N LEU A 95 1.27 -17.25 -10.17
CA LEU A 95 1.80 -15.99 -10.68
C LEU A 95 1.03 -14.81 -10.07
N CYS A 96 1.75 -13.87 -9.47
CA CYS A 96 1.23 -12.61 -8.96
C CYS A 96 1.39 -11.50 -10.01
N ARG A 97 0.57 -10.45 -9.92
CA ARG A 97 0.65 -9.29 -10.82
C ARG A 97 1.95 -8.51 -10.71
N CYS A 98 2.64 -8.60 -9.56
CA CYS A 98 3.98 -8.02 -9.41
C CYS A 98 5.07 -8.80 -10.19
N GLY A 99 4.72 -9.85 -10.93
CA GLY A 99 5.63 -10.68 -11.72
C GLY A 99 6.29 -11.82 -10.94
N ARG A 100 6.22 -11.81 -9.61
CA ARG A 100 6.72 -12.90 -8.75
C ARG A 100 5.74 -14.06 -8.67
N ARG A 101 6.20 -15.20 -8.15
CA ARG A 101 5.39 -16.40 -7.91
C ARG A 101 5.26 -16.71 -6.44
N GLY A 102 4.05 -17.04 -6.00
CA GLY A 102 3.79 -17.49 -4.64
C GLY A 102 3.37 -16.42 -3.65
N CYS A 103 3.11 -15.20 -4.10
CA CYS A 103 2.69 -14.09 -3.24
C CYS A 103 1.33 -14.37 -2.58
N VAL A 104 1.10 -13.86 -1.37
CA VAL A 104 -0.20 -13.92 -0.67
C VAL A 104 -1.35 -13.43 -1.58
N GLU A 105 -1.14 -12.31 -2.28
CA GLU A 105 -2.14 -11.73 -3.19
C GLU A 105 -2.56 -12.69 -4.30
N ALA A 106 -1.66 -13.54 -4.79
CA ALA A 106 -1.96 -14.50 -5.86
C ALA A 106 -2.93 -15.62 -5.44
N TYR A 107 -3.26 -15.71 -4.15
CA TYR A 107 -4.21 -16.67 -3.59
C TYR A 107 -5.42 -16.01 -2.93
N ALA A 108 -5.25 -14.83 -2.34
CA ALA A 108 -6.27 -14.17 -1.52
C ALA A 108 -6.83 -12.87 -2.11
N GLY A 109 -6.26 -12.34 -3.19
CA GLY A 109 -6.85 -11.19 -3.90
C GLY A 109 -8.15 -11.59 -4.60
N ASN A 110 -9.05 -10.63 -4.84
CA ASN A 110 -10.35 -10.91 -5.49
C ASN A 110 -10.18 -11.65 -6.83
N TYR A 111 -9.18 -11.27 -7.64
CA TYR A 111 -8.90 -11.92 -8.93
C TYR A 111 -8.41 -13.37 -8.81
N ALA A 112 -7.97 -13.79 -7.62
CA ALA A 112 -7.56 -15.15 -7.33
C ALA A 112 -8.75 -15.98 -6.81
N ILE A 113 -9.62 -15.38 -5.98
CA ILE A 113 -10.80 -16.03 -5.39
C ILE A 113 -11.91 -16.24 -6.42
N TRP A 114 -12.12 -15.29 -7.33
CA TRP A 114 -13.18 -15.37 -8.36
C TRP A 114 -12.88 -16.30 -9.54
N ARG A 115 -11.72 -16.98 -9.55
CA ARG A 115 -11.36 -17.94 -10.61
C ARG A 115 -12.07 -19.27 -10.43
#